data_AF-A0AAN0JM61-F1
#
_entry.id   AF-A0AAN0JM61-F1
#
_cell.length_a   1.000
_cell.length_b   1.000
_cell.length_c   1.000
_cell.angle_alpha   90.00
_cell.angle_beta   90.00
_cell.angle_gamma   90.00
#
_symmetry.space_group_name_H-M   'P 1'
#
loop_
_entity.id
_entity.type
_entity.pdbx_description
1 polymer ?
#
loop_
_entity_poly.entity_id
_entity_poly.type
_entity_poly.pdbx_seq_one_letter_code
_entity_poly.pdbx_strand_id
1 'polypeptide(L)'
;MATERRIARPPRHVNVRTQQRRLRHVKSLAVRSLKPPEPILWDPLAVKVKFTLYDLRHPNTVLYTSSVLEETYNPTWRSLTFQYEKFGDSVTINKFKIKVWLITGESKEEMMCFEKIVDLSTYRFMGVSLMSV
;
A
#
# COMPACT_ATOMS: atom_id res chain seq x y z
N MET A 1 -23.29 32.70 -44.35
CA MET A 1 -23.27 31.57 -43.40
C MET A 1 -21.87 31.00 -43.37
N ALA A 2 -21.13 31.13 -42.27
CA ALA A 2 -19.76 30.62 -42.15
C ALA A 2 -19.75 29.42 -41.19
N THR A 3 -19.32 28.27 -41.68
CA THR A 3 -19.25 27.03 -40.90
C THR A 3 -17.94 27.02 -40.11
N GLU A 4 -18.01 27.28 -38.81
CA GLU A 4 -16.89 27.08 -37.88
C GLU A 4 -16.51 25.60 -37.83
N ARG A 5 -15.37 25.25 -38.43
CA ARG A 5 -14.74 23.95 -38.24
C ARG A 5 -14.11 23.92 -36.85
N ARG A 6 -14.78 23.21 -35.92
CA ARG A 6 -14.19 22.87 -34.61
C ARG A 6 -12.93 22.03 -34.85
N ILE A 7 -11.77 22.65 -34.68
CA ILE A 7 -10.48 21.95 -34.66
C ILE A 7 -10.49 21.05 -33.43
N ALA A 8 -10.73 19.75 -33.63
CA ALA A 8 -10.57 18.76 -32.60
C ALA A 8 -9.12 18.82 -32.11
N ARG A 9 -8.92 19.12 -30.83
CA ARG A 9 -7.59 19.10 -30.21
C ARG A 9 -7.01 17.69 -30.42
N PRO A 10 -5.76 17.56 -30.89
CA PRO A 10 -5.16 16.25 -31.07
C PRO A 10 -5.16 15.49 -29.73
N PRO A 11 -5.41 14.17 -29.73
CA PRO A 11 -5.38 13.38 -28.51
C PRO A 11 -4.03 13.59 -27.82
N ARG A 12 -4.05 14.10 -26.58
CA ARG A 12 -2.84 14.20 -25.76
C ARG A 12 -2.36 12.78 -25.48
N HIS A 13 -1.31 12.36 -26.16
CA HIS A 13 -0.60 11.13 -25.82
C HIS A 13 0.05 11.31 -24.45
N VAL A 14 -0.65 10.87 -23.41
CA VAL A 14 -0.13 10.83 -22.05
C VAL A 14 0.88 9.70 -21.99
N ASN A 15 2.11 10.04 -21.60
CA ASN A 15 3.20 9.08 -21.49
C ASN A 15 2.84 8.02 -20.43
N VAL A 16 2.43 6.83 -20.87
CA VAL A 16 1.86 5.74 -20.04
C VAL A 16 2.82 5.29 -18.93
N ARG A 17 4.13 5.53 -19.10
CA ARG A 17 5.16 5.28 -18.06
C ARG A 17 4.85 5.95 -16.72
N THR A 18 4.14 7.08 -16.72
CA THR A 18 3.79 7.82 -15.49
C THR A 18 2.60 7.23 -14.72
N GLN A 19 1.88 6.26 -15.32
CA GLN A 19 0.63 5.73 -14.76
C GLN A 19 0.80 4.44 -13.95
N GLN A 20 1.89 3.68 -14.11
CA GLN A 20 1.99 2.29 -13.60
C GLN A 20 2.70 2.10 -12.25
N ARG A 21 3.22 3.16 -11.62
CA ARG A 21 4.02 3.08 -10.38
C ARG A 21 3.39 3.87 -9.25
N ARG A 22 2.19 3.46 -8.88
CA ARG A 22 1.32 4.23 -7.97
C ARG A 22 0.69 3.30 -6.96
N LEU A 23 0.32 3.83 -5.80
CA LEU A 23 -0.27 3.07 -4.70
C LEU A 23 -1.46 2.22 -5.16
N ARG A 24 -2.28 2.72 -6.11
CA ARG A 24 -3.41 1.98 -6.69
C ARG A 24 -3.09 0.65 -7.37
N HIS A 25 -1.82 0.43 -7.71
CA HIS A 25 -1.34 -0.80 -8.33
C HIS A 25 -0.77 -1.80 -7.34
N VAL A 26 -0.62 -1.42 -6.06
CA VAL A 26 -0.23 -2.34 -5.01
C VAL A 26 -1.43 -3.27 -4.74
N LYS A 27 -1.28 -4.55 -5.06
CA LYS A 27 -2.37 -5.54 -4.92
C LYS A 27 -2.29 -6.38 -3.67
N SER A 28 -1.09 -6.60 -3.17
CA SER A 28 -0.85 -7.43 -2.01
C SER A 28 0.35 -6.96 -1.21
N LEU A 29 0.32 -7.23 0.08
CA LEU A 29 1.44 -7.09 0.99
C LEU A 29 1.58 -8.39 1.75
N ALA A 30 2.79 -8.95 1.76
CA ALA A 30 3.12 -10.13 2.54
C ALA A 30 4.29 -9.81 3.45
N VAL A 31 4.19 -10.25 4.69
CA VAL A 31 5.30 -10.24 5.64
C VAL A 31 5.64 -11.68 5.97
N ARG A 32 6.93 -11.94 6.14
CA ARG A 32 7.45 -13.26 6.50
C ARG A 32 8.29 -13.10 7.75
N SER A 33 8.12 -14.05 8.68
CA SER A 33 8.88 -14.09 9.92
C SER A 33 8.82 -12.77 10.71
N LEU A 34 7.60 -12.23 10.90
CA LEU A 34 7.40 -11.03 11.71
C LEU A 34 7.89 -11.29 13.14
N LYS A 35 8.80 -10.45 13.63
CA LYS A 35 9.33 -10.55 14.99
C LYS A 35 8.75 -9.42 15.84
N PRO A 36 8.29 -9.72 17.07
CA PRO A 36 7.98 -8.66 18.02
C PRO A 36 9.23 -7.85 18.36
N PRO A 37 9.11 -6.55 18.67
CA PRO A 37 10.24 -5.68 18.97
C PRO A 37 10.95 -6.03 20.28
N GLU A 38 10.27 -6.69 21.23
CA GLU A 38 10.82 -7.13 22.51
C GLU A 38 10.42 -8.59 22.81
N PRO A 39 11.10 -9.31 23.72
CA PRO A 39 10.65 -10.61 24.21
C PRO A 39 9.37 -10.38 25.02
N ILE A 40 8.25 -10.90 24.55
CA ILE A 40 6.96 -10.60 25.17
C ILE A 40 6.37 -11.83 25.85
N LEU A 41 5.79 -11.61 27.03
CA LEU A 41 5.13 -12.59 27.90
C LEU A 41 3.63 -12.71 27.57
N TRP A 42 3.26 -12.88 26.30
CA TRP A 42 1.87 -13.21 25.93
C TRP A 42 1.80 -14.46 25.08
N ASP A 43 0.60 -15.03 25.00
CA ASP A 43 0.33 -16.25 24.25
C ASP A 43 0.73 -16.07 22.77
N PRO A 44 1.73 -16.82 22.26
CA PRO A 44 2.15 -16.76 20.86
C PRO A 44 1.05 -17.03 19.84
N LEU A 45 -0.10 -17.58 20.27
CA LEU A 45 -1.27 -17.81 19.45
C LEU A 45 -2.21 -16.60 19.40
N ALA A 46 -2.23 -15.74 20.42
CA ALA A 46 -3.11 -14.58 20.52
C ALA A 46 -2.57 -13.32 19.79
N VAL A 47 -1.95 -13.51 18.62
CA VAL A 47 -1.36 -12.42 17.82
C VAL A 47 -2.42 -11.84 16.91
N LYS A 48 -2.51 -10.53 16.84
CA LYS A 48 -3.26 -9.84 15.78
C LYS A 48 -2.31 -8.94 15.02
N VAL A 49 -2.38 -8.92 13.69
CA VAL A 49 -1.47 -8.14 12.85
C VAL A 49 -2.25 -7.30 11.87
N LYS A 50 -1.84 -6.04 11.72
CA LYS A 50 -2.32 -5.14 10.66
C LYS A 50 -1.16 -4.35 10.10
N PHE A 51 -1.37 -3.71 8.95
CA PHE A 51 -0.46 -2.67 8.48
C PHE A 51 -1.22 -1.39 8.20
N THR A 52 -0.48 -0.29 8.27
CA THR A 52 -0.96 1.03 7.86
C THR A 52 0.01 1.66 6.87
N LEU A 53 -0.55 2.40 5.93
CA LEU A 53 0.20 3.22 4.98
C LEU A 53 0.05 4.68 5.36
N TYR A 54 1.14 5.42 5.34
CA TYR A 54 1.16 6.86 5.64
C TYR A 54 1.67 7.66 4.46
N ASP A 55 1.12 8.86 4.30
CA ASP A 55 1.67 9.85 3.37
C ASP A 55 3.00 10.36 3.93
N LEU A 56 4.03 10.40 3.09
CA LEU A 56 5.32 10.96 3.47
C LEU A 56 5.30 12.49 3.53
N ARG A 57 4.42 13.14 2.76
CA ARG A 57 4.28 14.60 2.75
C ARG A 57 3.58 15.10 4.01
N HIS A 58 2.71 14.27 4.58
CA HIS A 58 1.92 14.55 5.77
C HIS A 58 2.00 13.34 6.71
N PRO A 59 3.02 13.25 7.58
CA PRO A 59 3.34 12.03 8.34
C PRO A 59 2.21 11.56 9.28
N ASN A 60 1.29 12.44 9.65
CA ASN A 60 0.12 12.12 10.47
C ASN A 60 -1.09 11.64 9.65
N THR A 61 -0.99 11.64 8.31
CA THR A 61 -2.07 11.24 7.41
C THR A 61 -1.97 9.76 7.08
N VAL A 62 -2.94 8.98 7.56
CA VAL A 62 -3.10 7.57 7.20
C VAL A 62 -3.77 7.50 5.83
N LEU A 63 -3.07 6.88 4.88
CA LEU A 63 -3.59 6.59 3.54
C LEU A 63 -4.48 5.34 3.52
N TYR A 64 -4.11 4.35 4.34
CA TYR A 64 -4.79 3.06 4.37
C TYR A 64 -4.50 2.32 5.67
N THR A 65 -5.50 1.63 6.20
CA THR A 65 -5.36 0.65 7.28
C THR A 65 -5.93 -0.67 6.79
N SER A 66 -5.15 -1.73 6.92
CA SER A 66 -5.59 -3.07 6.51
C SER A 66 -6.64 -3.65 7.45
N SER A 67 -7.28 -4.73 7.00
CA SER A 67 -7.92 -5.65 7.95
C SER A 67 -6.89 -6.21 8.93
N VAL A 68 -7.37 -6.58 10.11
CA VAL A 68 -6.59 -7.33 11.10
C VAL A 68 -6.60 -8.80 10.70
N LEU A 69 -5.43 -9.44 10.74
CA LEU A 69 -5.27 -10.89 10.60
C LEU A 69 -4.87 -11.44 11.97
N GLU A 70 -5.45 -12.57 12.35
CA GLU A 70 -5.22 -13.19 13.65
C GLU A 70 -4.30 -14.41 13.52
N GLU A 71 -3.66 -14.78 14.62
CA GLU A 71 -2.90 -16.02 14.81
C GLU A 71 -1.80 -16.25 13.75
N THR A 72 -1.15 -15.17 13.27
CA THR A 72 -0.12 -15.30 12.24
C THR A 72 1.04 -14.29 12.35
N TYR A 73 2.26 -14.81 12.25
CA TYR A 73 3.49 -14.03 12.04
C TYR A 73 3.90 -13.94 10.56
N ASN A 74 3.09 -14.52 9.66
CA ASN A 74 3.34 -14.55 8.22
C ASN A 74 2.16 -13.96 7.42
N PRO A 75 1.65 -12.78 7.79
CA PRO A 75 0.42 -12.25 7.22
C PRO A 75 0.57 -11.99 5.73
N THR A 76 -0.53 -12.18 4.99
CA THR A 76 -0.64 -11.84 3.58
C THR A 76 -1.97 -11.17 3.33
N TRP A 77 -1.94 -9.86 3.08
CA TRP A 77 -3.11 -9.11 2.64
C TRP A 77 -3.16 -9.10 1.11
N ARG A 78 -4.30 -9.51 0.55
CA ARG A 78 -4.55 -9.54 -0.90
C ARG A 78 -5.69 -8.58 -1.24
N SER A 79 -5.84 -8.30 -2.54
CA SER A 79 -6.95 -7.48 -3.06
C SER A 79 -7.06 -6.11 -2.40
N LEU A 80 -5.92 -5.48 -2.13
CA LEU A 80 -5.87 -4.16 -1.51
C LEU A 80 -6.62 -3.14 -2.38
N THR A 81 -7.66 -2.54 -1.79
CA THR A 81 -8.50 -1.54 -2.44
C THR A 81 -8.42 -0.26 -1.63
N PHE A 82 -7.97 0.81 -2.26
CA PHE A 82 -7.73 2.09 -1.61
C PHE A 82 -8.88 3.04 -1.95
N GLN A 83 -9.44 3.73 -0.95
CA GLN A 83 -10.50 4.73 -1.18
C GLN A 83 -9.86 6.05 -1.62
N TYR A 84 -9.77 6.29 -2.92
CA TYR A 84 -9.04 7.43 -3.49
C TYR A 84 -9.77 8.78 -3.33
N GLU A 85 -11.09 8.76 -3.16
CA GLU A 85 -11.96 9.94 -3.12
C GLU A 85 -11.63 10.89 -1.95
N LYS A 86 -11.15 10.35 -0.83
CA LYS A 86 -10.78 11.15 0.35
C LYS A 86 -9.50 11.96 0.20
N PHE A 87 -8.74 11.74 -0.88
CA PHE A 87 -7.34 12.20 -0.93
C PHE A 87 -7.00 13.09 -2.12
N GLY A 88 -7.98 13.51 -2.95
CA GLY A 88 -7.87 14.51 -4.03
C GLY A 88 -6.87 14.18 -5.17
N ASP A 89 -5.64 13.81 -4.80
CA ASP A 89 -4.45 13.52 -5.59
C ASP A 89 -3.87 12.12 -5.32
N SER A 90 -4.45 11.30 -4.43
CA SER A 90 -3.97 9.95 -4.04
C SER A 90 -3.70 9.01 -5.22
N VAL A 91 -4.40 9.26 -6.33
CA VAL A 91 -4.24 8.59 -7.62
C VAL A 91 -2.81 8.75 -8.18
N THR A 92 -1.95 9.61 -7.61
CA THR A 92 -0.55 9.87 -8.00
C THR A 92 0.51 9.39 -7.00
N ILE A 93 0.13 8.91 -5.81
CA ILE A 93 1.10 8.57 -4.75
C ILE A 93 2.00 7.44 -5.23
N ASN A 94 3.29 7.74 -5.32
CA ASN A 94 4.35 6.80 -5.70
C ASN A 94 5.36 6.56 -4.56
N LYS A 95 5.33 7.35 -3.49
CA LYS A 95 6.13 7.13 -2.27
C LYS A 95 5.25 7.16 -1.04
N PHE A 96 5.42 6.20 -0.15
CA PHE A 96 4.64 6.09 1.09
C PHE A 96 5.44 5.33 2.14
N LYS A 97 5.05 5.48 3.40
CA LYS A 97 5.60 4.70 4.51
C LYS A 97 4.65 3.56 4.87
N ILE A 98 5.20 2.37 5.04
CA ILE A 98 4.49 1.19 5.55
C ILE A 98 4.89 1.02 7.01
N LYS A 99 3.90 0.83 7.89
CA LYS A 99 4.11 0.33 9.25
C LYS A 99 3.34 -0.96 9.44
N VAL A 100 3.97 -1.98 10.02
CA VAL A 100 3.31 -3.22 10.43
C VAL A 100 3.22 -3.23 11.95
N TRP A 101 2.01 -3.50 12.43
CA TRP A 101 1.65 -3.47 13.83
C TRP A 101 1.25 -4.85 14.28
N LEU A 102 1.76 -5.23 15.43
CA LEU A 102 1.31 -6.37 16.18
C LEU A 102 0.44 -5.85 17.32
N ILE A 103 -0.70 -6.50 17.52
CA ILE A 103 -1.69 -6.19 18.53
C ILE A 103 -1.80 -7.42 19.43
N THR A 104 -1.64 -7.21 20.72
CA THR A 104 -1.73 -8.27 21.72
C THR A 104 -3.19 -8.48 22.13
N GLY A 105 -3.60 -9.75 22.27
CA GLY A 105 -4.99 -10.12 22.56
C GLY A 105 -5.55 -9.55 23.87
N GLU A 106 -4.73 -9.40 24.91
CA GLU A 106 -5.18 -8.98 26.24
C GLU A 106 -5.14 -7.46 26.46
N SER A 107 -4.05 -6.79 26.10
CA SER A 107 -3.89 -5.35 26.37
C SER A 107 -4.40 -4.44 25.24
N LYS A 108 -4.73 -4.99 24.06
CA LYS A 108 -5.02 -4.23 22.82
C LYS A 108 -3.92 -3.22 22.46
N GLU A 109 -2.73 -3.35 23.04
CA GLU A 109 -1.62 -2.45 22.75
C GLU A 109 -1.07 -2.75 21.35
N GLU A 110 -0.79 -1.69 20.61
CA GLU A 110 -0.27 -1.78 19.26
C GLU A 110 1.23 -1.54 19.26
N MET A 111 1.99 -2.59 18.98
CA MET A 111 3.45 -2.55 18.89
C MET A 111 3.89 -2.47 17.43
N MET A 112 4.64 -1.43 17.08
CA MET A 112 5.22 -1.30 15.74
C MET A 112 6.38 -2.30 15.58
N CYS A 113 6.22 -3.29 14.70
CA CYS A 113 7.24 -4.32 14.47
C CYS A 113 8.12 -4.02 13.26
N PHE A 114 7.61 -3.25 12.30
CA PHE A 114 8.32 -2.94 11.06
C PHE A 114 7.92 -1.58 10.52
N GLU A 115 8.90 -0.81 10.05
CA GLU A 115 8.69 0.43 9.32
C GLU A 115 9.56 0.42 8.05
N LYS A 116 8.99 0.81 6.91
CA LYS A 116 9.76 1.03 5.69
C LYS A 116 9.16 2.08 4.78
N ILE A 117 10.01 2.91 4.19
CA ILE A 117 9.64 3.80 3.10
C ILE A 117 9.71 3.02 1.79
N VAL A 118 8.63 3.05 1.01
CA VAL A 118 8.55 2.47 -0.31
C VAL A 118 8.47 3.57 -1.35
N ASP A 119 9.37 3.51 -2.33
CA ASP A 119 9.41 4.41 -3.47
C ASP A 119 9.16 3.62 -4.76
N LEU A 120 7.91 3.60 -5.22
CA LEU A 120 7.48 2.93 -6.44
C LEU A 120 8.14 3.49 -7.69
N SER A 121 8.62 4.75 -7.68
CA SER A 121 9.26 5.35 -8.85
C SER A 121 10.56 4.64 -9.25
N THR A 122 11.25 4.04 -8.28
CA THR A 122 12.51 3.31 -8.48
C THR A 122 12.33 1.96 -9.17
N TYR A 123 11.13 1.35 -9.05
CA TYR A 123 10.88 0.03 -9.61
C TYR A 123 10.75 0.12 -11.12
N ARG A 124 11.46 -0.74 -11.85
CA ARG A 124 11.31 -0.86 -13.30
C ARG A 124 10.41 -2.05 -13.60
N PHE A 125 9.59 -1.89 -14.63
CA PHE A 125 8.89 -3.03 -15.20
C PHE A 125 9.93 -3.90 -15.90
N MET A 126 10.11 -5.13 -15.41
CA MET A 126 11.09 -6.08 -15.96
C MET A 126 10.47 -7.05 -16.97
N GLY A 127 9.16 -6.95 -17.24
CA GLY A 127 8.42 -7.89 -18.08
C GLY A 127 7.29 -8.60 -17.31
N VAL A 128 6.52 -9.42 -18.01
CA VAL A 128 5.52 -10.32 -17.42
C VAL A 128 6.21 -11.67 -17.18
N SER A 129 6.30 -12.11 -15.94
CA SER A 129 6.68 -13.50 -15.65
C SER A 129 5.47 -14.37 -15.96
N LEU A 130 5.45 -15.01 -17.13
CA LEU A 130 4.51 -16.08 -17.43
C LEU A 130 5.02 -17.33 -16.71
N MET A 131 4.64 -17.52 -15.45
CA MET A 131 4.66 -18.88 -14.89
C MET A 131 3.49 -19.62 -15.53
N SER A 132 3.78 -20.34 -16.61
CA SER A 132 2.90 -21.42 -17.09
C SER A 132 2.78 -22.45 -15.98
N VAL A 133 1.56 -22.68 -15.50
CA VAL A 133 1.20 -23.81 -14.64
C VAL A 133 1.18 -25.08 -15.49
#